data_AF-K9UFK3-F1
#
_entry.id   AF-K9UFK3-F1
#
_cell.length_a   1.000
_cell.length_b   1.000
_cell.length_c   1.000
_cell.angle_alpha   90.00
_cell.angle_beta   90.00
_cell.angle_gamma   90.00
#
_symmetry.space_group_name_H-M   'P 1'
#
loop_
_entity.id
_entity.type
_entity.pdbx_description
1 polymer ?
#
loop_
_entity_poly.entity_id
_entity_poly.type
_entity_poly.pdbx_seq_one_letter_code
_entity_poly.pdbx_strand_id
1 'polypeptide(L)'
;MRFPGTESIDKQFAHGDYADYWGMIFHARSADGKWIDALHISDIYIDPICCGIMKRYLRENDGTGEMASTLTINSYCGIDLDENIPSTTENIKLFLEELSLLTITDLYLEAYGDTDEQKLSCVEDFKRCINVITEYLNNRLTRGLQIWVEDD
;
A
#
# COMPACT_ATOMS: atom_id res chain seq x y z
N MET A 1 14.27 17.32 26.32
CA MET A 1 15.34 16.43 25.81
C MET A 1 14.72 15.62 24.68
N ARG A 2 15.09 15.89 23.42
CA ARG A 2 14.58 15.14 22.26
C ARG A 2 15.58 14.03 21.95
N PHE A 3 15.10 12.81 21.80
CA PHE A 3 15.91 11.70 21.29
C PHE A 3 16.19 11.96 19.80
N PRO A 4 17.44 11.87 19.32
CA PRO A 4 17.74 11.88 17.90
C PRO A 4 17.42 10.48 17.34
N GLY A 5 16.55 10.39 16.33
CA GLY A 5 16.38 9.15 15.56
C GLY A 5 14.95 8.61 15.38
N THR A 6 13.90 9.40 15.57
CA THR A 6 12.54 9.02 15.14
C THR A 6 11.88 10.18 14.41
N GLU A 7 12.23 10.38 13.14
CA GLU A 7 11.17 10.75 12.21
C GLU A 7 10.17 9.60 12.27
N SER A 8 8.89 9.87 12.53
CA SER A 8 7.90 8.80 12.58
C SER A 8 7.98 8.05 11.25
N ILE A 9 7.88 6.72 11.29
CA ILE A 9 7.91 5.85 10.11
C ILE A 9 6.94 6.38 9.02
N ASP A 10 5.88 7.06 9.44
CA ASP A 10 4.90 7.76 8.61
C ASP A 10 5.49 8.84 7.69
N LYS A 11 6.60 9.51 8.06
CA LYS A 11 7.19 10.61 7.27
C LYS A 11 8.21 10.17 6.21
N GLN A 12 8.65 8.92 6.25
CA GLN A 12 9.64 8.41 5.31
C GLN A 12 9.05 8.19 3.91
N PHE A 13 7.75 7.86 3.86
CA PHE A 13 7.02 7.54 2.64
C PHE A 13 5.86 8.51 2.36
N ALA A 14 5.55 9.39 3.32
CA ALA A 14 4.74 10.57 3.10
C ALA A 14 5.66 11.74 2.69
N HIS A 15 5.45 12.32 1.51
CA HIS A 15 6.14 13.54 1.13
C HIS A 15 5.55 14.75 1.87
N GLY A 16 6.41 15.68 2.30
CA GLY A 16 6.02 16.89 3.05
C GLY A 16 5.77 18.11 2.17
N ASP A 17 4.90 19.02 2.66
CA ASP A 17 4.61 20.44 2.29
C ASP A 17 4.55 20.86 0.80
N TYR A 18 4.79 19.98 -0.15
CA TYR A 18 4.57 20.20 -1.57
C TYR A 18 3.23 19.58 -1.96
N ALA A 19 2.27 20.46 -2.19
CA ALA A 19 1.06 20.15 -2.93
C ALA A 19 1.41 19.43 -4.25
N ASP A 20 0.61 18.41 -4.60
CA ASP A 20 0.45 17.82 -5.94
C ASP A 20 0.97 16.41 -6.20
N TYR A 21 1.01 15.50 -5.21
CA TYR A 21 1.00 14.06 -5.48
C TYR A 21 -0.03 13.33 -4.62
N TRP A 22 -1.06 12.82 -5.30
CA TRP A 22 -2.26 12.16 -4.77
C TRP A 22 -1.88 10.70 -4.50
N GLY A 23 -1.69 10.34 -3.23
CA GLY A 23 -1.30 8.99 -2.81
C GLY A 23 -2.47 8.19 -2.23
N MET A 24 -2.18 7.21 -1.39
CA MET A 24 -3.19 6.47 -0.65
C MET A 24 -3.01 6.63 0.85
N ILE A 25 -4.13 6.82 1.54
CA ILE A 25 -4.17 6.98 2.99
C ILE A 25 -4.89 5.78 3.60
N PHE A 26 -4.19 5.07 4.48
CA PHE A 26 -4.77 4.04 5.35
C PHE A 26 -5.09 4.66 6.68
N HIS A 27 -6.36 4.76 7.03
CA HIS A 27 -6.78 5.30 8.30
C HIS A 27 -7.26 4.22 9.26
N ALA A 28 -6.92 4.37 10.55
CA ALA A 28 -7.48 3.55 11.61
C ALA A 28 -8.49 4.34 12.44
N ARG A 29 -9.73 3.85 12.53
CA ARG A 29 -10.71 4.34 13.53
C ARG A 29 -10.98 3.26 14.57
N SER A 30 -11.24 3.71 15.79
CA SER A 30 -11.85 2.86 16.82
C SER A 30 -13.31 2.59 16.50
N ALA A 31 -13.88 1.54 17.11
CA ALA A 31 -15.28 1.14 16.90
C ALA A 31 -16.32 2.22 17.27
N ASP A 32 -15.94 3.25 18.05
CA ASP A 32 -16.77 4.42 18.37
C ASP A 32 -16.58 5.59 17.38
N GLY A 33 -15.88 5.35 16.26
CA GLY A 33 -15.74 6.29 15.15
C GLY A 33 -14.65 7.35 15.31
N LYS A 34 -13.80 7.26 16.34
CA LYS A 34 -12.69 8.21 16.51
C LYS A 34 -11.49 7.82 15.67
N TRP A 35 -10.94 8.80 14.95
CA TRP A 35 -9.64 8.66 14.29
C TRP A 35 -8.54 8.42 15.32
N ILE A 36 -7.75 7.37 15.10
CA ILE A 36 -6.63 7.01 15.96
C ILE A 36 -5.32 7.47 15.34
N ASP A 37 -5.08 7.05 14.10
CA ASP A 37 -3.91 7.40 13.31
C ASP A 37 -4.17 7.11 11.82
N ALA A 38 -3.24 7.55 10.97
CA ALA A 38 -3.24 7.31 9.54
C ALA A 38 -1.82 7.04 9.05
N LEU A 39 -1.72 6.25 7.98
CA LEU A 39 -0.50 6.02 7.21
C LEU A 39 -0.71 6.57 5.80
N HIS A 40 0.10 7.55 5.42
CA HIS A 40 0.08 8.17 4.09
C HIS A 40 1.19 7.56 3.24
N ILE A 41 0.86 7.13 2.02
CA ILE A 41 1.81 6.53 1.08
C ILE A 41 1.67 7.26 -0.26
N SER A 42 2.77 7.79 -0.79
CA SER A 42 2.77 8.42 -2.12
C SER A 42 2.46 7.43 -3.24
N ASP A 43 1.79 7.91 -4.29
CA ASP A 43 1.65 7.29 -5.62
C ASP A 43 2.95 6.69 -6.16
N ILE A 44 4.09 7.38 -6.03
CA ILE A 44 5.38 6.90 -6.54
C ILE A 44 5.79 5.55 -5.96
N TYR A 45 5.23 5.17 -4.80
CA TYR A 45 5.42 3.87 -4.19
C TYR A 45 4.21 2.97 -4.42
N ILE A 46 2.99 3.46 -4.20
CA ILE A 46 1.82 2.59 -4.27
C ILE A 46 1.43 2.20 -5.71
N ASP A 47 1.54 3.11 -6.68
CA ASP A 47 1.20 2.80 -8.07
C ASP A 47 2.07 1.66 -8.61
N PRO A 48 3.41 1.67 -8.45
CA PRO A 48 4.25 0.54 -8.84
C PRO A 48 3.95 -0.75 -8.08
N ILE A 49 3.69 -0.68 -6.77
CA ILE A 49 3.32 -1.87 -5.98
C ILE A 49 2.03 -2.49 -6.54
N CYS A 50 1.03 -1.66 -6.82
CA CYS A 50 -0.24 -2.14 -7.34
C CYS A 50 -0.18 -2.60 -8.78
N CYS A 51 0.58 -1.92 -9.63
CA CYS A 51 0.89 -2.40 -10.96
C CYS A 51 1.62 -3.75 -10.92
N GLY A 52 2.55 -3.93 -9.98
CA GLY A 52 3.25 -5.20 -9.76
C GLY A 52 2.28 -6.34 -9.42
N ILE A 53 1.34 -6.11 -8.51
CA ILE A 53 0.30 -7.08 -8.13
C ILE A 53 -0.55 -7.44 -9.35
N MET A 54 -1.08 -6.45 -10.06
CA MET A 54 -1.94 -6.67 -11.23
C MET A 54 -1.19 -7.42 -12.34
N LYS A 55 0.05 -7.03 -12.65
CA LYS A 55 0.85 -7.68 -13.70
C LYS A 55 1.21 -9.10 -13.33
N ARG A 56 1.54 -9.37 -12.06
CA ARG A 56 1.76 -10.72 -11.56
C ARG A 56 0.52 -11.58 -11.74
N TYR A 57 -0.63 -11.09 -11.28
CA TYR A 57 -1.91 -11.77 -11.41
C TYR A 57 -2.25 -12.10 -12.87
N LEU A 58 -2.10 -11.13 -13.77
CA LEU A 58 -2.35 -11.34 -15.19
C LEU A 58 -1.42 -12.39 -15.80
N ARG A 59 -0.13 -12.40 -15.43
CA ARG A 59 0.81 -13.43 -15.92
C ARG A 59 0.47 -14.83 -15.38
N GLU A 60 0.04 -14.94 -14.13
CA GLU A 60 -0.34 -16.22 -13.52
C GLU A 60 -1.62 -16.81 -14.13
N ASN A 61 -2.46 -15.97 -14.74
CA ASN A 61 -3.75 -16.36 -15.34
C ASN A 61 -3.79 -16.23 -16.87
N ASP A 62 -2.64 -16.34 -17.54
CA ASP A 62 -2.49 -16.28 -19.00
C ASP A 62 -3.14 -15.04 -19.66
N GLY A 63 -3.20 -13.93 -18.94
CA GLY A 63 -3.85 -12.68 -19.37
C GLY A 63 -5.38 -12.73 -19.44
N THR A 64 -5.99 -13.82 -18.95
CA THR A 64 -7.45 -14.06 -19.00
C THR A 64 -8.13 -14.03 -17.65
N GLY A 65 -7.37 -13.85 -16.56
CA GLY A 65 -7.91 -13.79 -15.22
C GLY A 65 -8.73 -12.52 -15.00
N GLU A 66 -10.02 -12.68 -14.72
CA GLU A 66 -10.75 -11.70 -13.93
C GLU A 66 -10.17 -11.77 -12.52
N MET A 67 -9.51 -10.70 -12.04
CA MET A 67 -9.14 -10.59 -10.62
C MET A 67 -10.36 -11.03 -9.81
N ALA A 68 -10.18 -12.06 -8.96
CA ALA A 68 -11.26 -12.72 -8.25
C ALA A 68 -12.26 -11.65 -7.78
N SER A 69 -13.56 -11.80 -8.06
CA SER A 69 -14.57 -10.74 -7.99
C SER A 69 -14.63 -9.93 -6.67
N THR A 70 -13.95 -10.37 -5.62
CA THR A 70 -13.69 -9.65 -4.36
C THR A 70 -12.60 -8.57 -4.46
N LEU A 71 -11.64 -8.73 -5.37
CA LEU A 71 -10.68 -7.72 -5.83
C LEU A 71 -11.30 -6.97 -7.02
N THR A 72 -12.45 -6.32 -6.81
CA THR A 72 -13.09 -5.58 -7.89
C THR A 72 -12.12 -4.49 -8.38
N ILE A 73 -11.86 -4.46 -9.69
CA ILE A 73 -11.05 -3.43 -10.39
C ILE A 73 -11.84 -2.11 -10.41
N ASN A 74 -12.18 -1.59 -9.23
CA ASN A 74 -12.73 -0.25 -9.06
C ASN A 74 -11.81 0.61 -8.17
N SER A 75 -10.71 0.02 -7.68
CA SER A 75 -9.78 0.66 -6.78
C SER A 75 -8.47 -0.14 -6.71
N TYR A 76 -7.35 0.56 -6.53
CA TYR A 76 -5.99 0.04 -6.43
C TYR A 76 -5.93 -1.32 -5.69
N CYS A 77 -5.43 -2.36 -6.37
CA CYS A 77 -5.18 -3.68 -5.77
C CYS A 77 -6.38 -4.40 -5.12
N GLY A 78 -7.63 -4.05 -5.42
CA GLY A 78 -8.79 -4.69 -4.79
C GLY A 78 -8.99 -4.34 -3.31
N ILE A 79 -8.48 -3.18 -2.89
CA ILE A 79 -8.89 -2.51 -1.66
C ILE A 79 -10.03 -1.57 -2.01
N ASP A 80 -11.17 -1.64 -1.32
CA ASP A 80 -12.24 -0.66 -1.53
C ASP A 80 -11.78 0.74 -1.10
N LEU A 81 -11.72 1.67 -2.06
CA LEU A 81 -11.49 3.09 -1.80
C LEU A 81 -12.84 3.74 -1.51
N ASP A 82 -13.19 3.80 -0.22
CA ASP A 82 -14.37 4.51 0.24
C ASP A 82 -14.10 5.09 1.62
N GLU A 83 -13.95 6.42 1.68
CA GLU A 83 -13.77 7.17 2.94
C GLU A 83 -14.96 7.04 3.91
N ASN A 84 -16.13 6.61 3.42
CA ASN A 84 -17.36 6.47 4.18
C ASN A 84 -17.58 5.03 4.68
N ILE A 85 -16.96 4.03 4.07
CA ILE A 85 -17.16 2.60 4.40
C ILE A 85 -15.81 1.96 4.75
N PRO A 86 -15.64 1.38 5.95
CA PRO A 86 -14.40 0.71 6.29
C PRO A 86 -14.19 -0.48 5.36
N SER A 87 -12.96 -0.67 4.90
CA SER A 87 -12.55 -1.89 4.22
C SER A 87 -12.76 -3.09 5.15
N THR A 88 -13.27 -4.18 4.60
CA THR A 88 -13.49 -5.39 5.40
C THR A 88 -12.15 -5.98 5.85
N THR A 89 -12.14 -6.65 7.01
CA THR A 89 -10.94 -7.39 7.48
C THR A 89 -10.44 -8.39 6.45
N GLU A 90 -11.35 -8.98 5.66
CA GLU A 90 -10.98 -9.93 4.61
C GLU A 90 -10.27 -9.23 3.45
N ASN A 91 -10.76 -8.08 2.99
CA ASN A 91 -10.12 -7.31 1.93
C ASN A 91 -8.71 -6.86 2.34
N ILE A 92 -8.53 -6.40 3.59
CA ILE A 92 -7.19 -6.03 4.09
C ILE A 92 -6.26 -7.25 4.14
N LYS A 93 -6.76 -8.42 4.54
CA LYS A 93 -5.95 -9.66 4.55
C LYS A 93 -5.56 -10.12 3.16
N LEU A 94 -6.49 -10.06 2.19
CA LEU A 94 -6.21 -10.37 0.79
C LEU A 94 -5.14 -9.42 0.24
N PHE A 95 -5.23 -8.13 0.51
CA PHE A 95 -4.20 -7.18 0.11
C PHE A 95 -2.84 -7.51 0.74
N LEU A 96 -2.79 -7.84 2.04
CA LEU A 96 -1.56 -8.25 2.71
C LEU A 96 -0.95 -9.53 2.12
N GLU A 97 -1.79 -10.49 1.73
CA GLU A 97 -1.37 -11.70 1.03
C GLU A 97 -0.75 -11.37 -0.33
N GLU A 98 -1.40 -10.51 -1.12
CA GLU A 98 -0.90 -10.05 -2.41
C GLU A 98 0.45 -9.33 -2.29
N LEU A 99 0.62 -8.46 -1.28
CA LEU A 99 1.89 -7.81 -0.98
C LEU A 99 3.01 -8.81 -0.67
N SER A 100 2.69 -9.91 0.02
CA SER A 100 3.66 -10.94 0.41
C SER A 100 4.17 -11.78 -0.76
N LEU A 101 3.42 -11.81 -1.86
CA LEU A 101 3.74 -12.58 -3.06
C LEU A 101 4.53 -11.80 -4.10
N LEU A 102 4.70 -10.49 -3.91
CA LEU A 102 5.47 -9.65 -4.82
C LEU A 102 6.95 -10.05 -4.83
N THR A 103 7.46 -10.30 -6.03
CA THR A 103 8.88 -10.60 -6.25
C THR A 103 9.65 -9.36 -6.73
N ILE A 104 10.98 -9.45 -6.72
CA ILE A 104 11.84 -8.43 -7.34
C ILE A 104 11.42 -8.21 -8.79
N THR A 105 11.10 -9.27 -9.54
CA THR A 105 10.70 -9.16 -10.95
C THR A 105 9.42 -8.35 -11.13
N ASP A 106 8.45 -8.50 -10.24
CA ASP A 106 7.18 -7.78 -10.30
C ASP A 106 7.38 -6.28 -10.09
N LEU A 107 8.26 -5.93 -9.15
CA LEU A 107 8.57 -4.56 -8.78
C LEU A 107 9.55 -3.89 -9.76
N TYR A 108 10.49 -4.66 -10.31
CA TYR A 108 11.55 -4.15 -11.19
C TYR A 108 10.98 -3.61 -12.51
N LEU A 109 9.90 -4.21 -13.01
CA LEU A 109 9.22 -3.77 -14.22
C LEU A 109 8.57 -2.39 -14.05
N GLU A 110 8.21 -2.02 -12.81
CA GLU A 110 7.59 -0.75 -12.47
C GLU A 110 8.58 0.24 -11.81
N ALA A 111 9.82 -0.19 -11.60
CA ALA A 111 10.85 0.62 -10.97
C ALA A 111 11.23 1.81 -11.86
N TYR A 112 11.24 3.00 -11.26
CA TYR A 112 11.76 4.19 -11.90
C TYR A 112 13.30 4.16 -11.96
N GLY A 113 13.87 4.83 -12.96
CA GLY A 113 15.30 4.87 -13.19
C GLY A 113 15.70 4.38 -14.58
N ASP A 114 16.76 4.98 -15.11
CA ASP A 114 17.25 4.71 -16.47
C ASP A 114 18.30 3.59 -16.48
N THR A 115 18.89 3.28 -15.33
CA THR A 115 19.91 2.23 -15.17
C THR A 115 19.43 1.10 -14.27
N ASP A 116 20.01 -0.09 -14.45
CA ASP A 116 19.71 -1.25 -13.61
C ASP A 116 19.99 -0.98 -12.12
N GLU A 117 21.07 -0.23 -11.81
CA GLU A 117 21.40 0.15 -10.44
C GLU A 117 20.33 1.05 -9.80
N GLN A 118 19.80 2.02 -10.56
CA GLN A 118 18.72 2.89 -10.08
C GLN A 118 17.43 2.11 -9.86
N LYS A 119 17.08 1.22 -10.80
CA LYS A 119 15.90 0.36 -10.68
C LYS A 119 16.00 -0.60 -9.49
N LEU A 120 17.16 -1.19 -9.26
CA LEU A 120 17.38 -2.06 -8.09
C LEU A 120 17.26 -1.28 -6.78
N SER A 121 17.80 -0.06 -6.70
CA SER A 121 17.63 0.81 -5.53
C SER A 121 16.15 1.13 -5.29
N CYS A 122 15.41 1.43 -6.36
CA CYS A 122 13.98 1.70 -6.32
C CYS A 122 13.18 0.47 -5.81
N VAL A 123 13.52 -0.74 -6.26
CA VAL A 123 12.89 -1.98 -5.76
C VAL A 123 13.11 -2.17 -4.25
N GLU A 124 14.28 -1.83 -3.72
CA GLU A 124 14.53 -1.92 -2.28
C GLU A 124 13.67 -0.91 -1.50
N ASP A 125 13.44 0.28 -2.04
CA ASP A 125 12.51 1.25 -1.43
C ASP A 125 11.05 0.77 -1.50
N PHE A 126 10.63 0.14 -2.59
CA PHE A 126 9.31 -0.52 -2.67
C PHE A 126 9.15 -1.60 -1.60
N LYS A 127 10.15 -2.47 -1.41
CA LYS A 127 10.11 -3.49 -0.34
C LYS A 127 10.02 -2.87 1.05
N ARG A 128 10.74 -1.78 1.31
CA ARG A 128 10.64 -1.06 2.58
C ARG A 128 9.24 -0.47 2.77
N CYS A 129 8.64 0.08 1.71
CA CYS A 129 7.26 0.58 1.74
C CYS A 129 6.26 -0.54 2.02
N ILE A 130 6.38 -1.68 1.34
CA ILE A 130 5.56 -2.88 1.56
C ILE A 130 5.64 -3.32 3.03
N ASN A 131 6.83 -3.34 3.63
CA ASN A 131 7.01 -3.71 5.04
C ASN A 131 6.30 -2.73 5.98
N VAL A 132 6.35 -1.42 5.71
CA VAL A 132 5.65 -0.41 6.53
C VAL A 132 4.15 -0.56 6.44
N ILE A 133 3.60 -0.72 5.23
CA ILE A 133 2.17 -0.98 5.02
C ILE A 133 1.76 -2.26 5.76
N THR A 134 2.54 -3.32 5.61
CA THR A 134 2.30 -4.63 6.24
C THR A 134 2.30 -4.53 7.76
N GLU A 135 3.28 -3.84 8.35
CA GLU A 135 3.38 -3.65 9.80
C GLU A 135 2.21 -2.81 10.32
N TYR A 136 1.89 -1.71 9.63
CA TYR A 136 0.78 -0.82 9.99
C TYR A 136 -0.54 -1.59 10.03
N LEU A 137 -0.93 -2.21 8.92
CA LEU A 137 -2.21 -2.91 8.79
C LEU A 137 -2.31 -4.09 9.78
N ASN A 138 -1.26 -4.93 9.89
CA ASN A 138 -1.27 -6.06 10.83
C ASN A 138 -1.40 -5.62 12.28
N ASN A 139 -0.71 -4.55 12.70
CA ASN A 139 -0.84 -4.02 14.05
C ASN A 139 -2.27 -3.59 14.35
N ARG A 140 -2.92 -2.90 13.41
CA ARG A 140 -4.30 -2.39 13.57
C ARG A 140 -5.32 -3.52 13.56
N LEU A 141 -5.18 -4.49 12.66
CA LEU A 141 -6.02 -5.69 12.63
C LEU A 141 -5.91 -6.49 13.94
N THR A 142 -4.69 -6.67 14.47
CA THR A 142 -4.45 -7.38 15.75
C THR A 142 -5.14 -6.68 16.92
N ARG A 143 -5.28 -5.36 16.86
CA ARG A 143 -5.96 -4.53 17.88
C ARG A 143 -7.47 -4.44 17.67
N GLY A 144 -8.01 -5.08 16.64
CA GLY A 144 -9.44 -5.04 16.30
C GLY A 144 -9.91 -3.66 15.84
N LEU A 145 -9.01 -2.85 15.27
CA LEU A 145 -9.36 -1.54 14.70
C LEU A 145 -9.96 -1.71 13.30
N GLN A 146 -10.82 -0.76 12.94
CA GLN A 146 -11.40 -0.69 11.60
C GLN A 146 -10.51 0.19 10.71
N ILE A 147 -10.39 -0.19 9.44
CA ILE A 147 -9.48 0.44 8.48
C ILE A 147 -10.32 1.05 7.36
N TRP A 148 -10.07 2.32 7.04
CA TRP A 148 -10.60 3.01 5.86
C TRP A 148 -9.45 3.31 4.94
N VAL A 149 -9.73 3.30 3.64
CA VAL A 149 -8.73 3.60 2.62
C VAL A 149 -9.28 4.66 1.70
N GLU A 150 -8.47 5.69 1.50
CA GLU A 150 -8.81 6.92 0.77
C GLU A 150 -7.71 7.18 -0.27
N ASP A 151 -8.12 7.72 -1.41
CA ASP A 151 -7.24 8.34 -2.40
C ASP A 151 -7.07 9.81 -1.99
N ASP A 152 -5.83 10.28 -1.82
CA ASP A 152 -5.50 11.65 -1.34
C ASP A 152 -5.86 12.73 -2.36
#